data_AF-I1BYP7-F1
#
_entry.id   AF-I1BYP7-F1
#
_cell.length_a   1.000
_cell.length_b   1.000
_cell.length_c   1.000
_cell.angle_alpha   90.00
_cell.angle_beta   90.00
_cell.angle_gamma   90.00
#
_symmetry.space_group_name_H-M   'P 1'
#
loop_
_entity.id
_entity.type
_entity.pdbx_description
1 polymer ?
#
loop_
_entity_poly.entity_id
_entity_poly.type
_entity_poly.pdbx_seq_one_letter_code
_entity_poly.pdbx_strand_id
1 'polypeptide(L)'
;MTSFQNLYVARLITNERPCFVCSKFTNVVLTLADNSNKDWFSICKVHLGDFNFCTKLGGVKEPKVVKKEHKGQPESDSVSDLVSTIGSAWKSWRSKGTTEEEKTEKKEEKTEEKKEEKEEEKEEEKKEKKEEGMVKESSPVQQQQPVRFILQKDYFYLRQREYSKKLKKKEANEKMKVLQFPEVPKDLPSLKK
;
A
#
# COMPACT_ATOMS: atom_id res chain seq x y z
N MET A 1 2.54 -26.46 19.70
CA MET A 1 2.38 -25.00 19.59
C MET A 1 2.65 -24.60 18.15
N THR A 2 1.68 -24.04 17.44
CA THR A 2 1.88 -23.67 16.03
C THR A 2 2.65 -22.36 15.95
N SER A 3 3.84 -22.40 15.34
CA SER A 3 4.70 -21.23 15.19
C SER A 3 4.04 -20.21 14.26
N PHE A 4 4.09 -18.92 14.63
CA PHE A 4 3.63 -17.82 13.79
C PHE A 4 4.76 -17.50 12.80
N GLN A 5 4.61 -17.91 11.54
CA GLN A 5 5.66 -17.77 10.52
C GLN A 5 5.49 -16.48 9.71
N ASN A 6 6.60 -15.92 9.23
CA ASN A 6 6.59 -14.74 8.37
C ASN A 6 6.61 -15.12 6.88
N LEU A 7 5.62 -15.90 6.45
CA LEU A 7 5.48 -16.34 5.06
C LEU A 7 4.03 -16.23 4.62
N TYR A 8 3.79 -15.39 3.62
CA TYR A 8 2.46 -15.03 3.15
C TYR A 8 2.29 -15.30 1.66
N VAL A 9 1.05 -15.49 1.24
CA VAL A 9 0.63 -15.63 -0.16
C VAL A 9 -0.48 -14.63 -0.42
N ALA A 10 -0.42 -13.93 -1.56
CA ALA A 10 -1.45 -12.99 -1.97
C ALA A 10 -2.65 -13.71 -2.58
N ARG A 11 -3.83 -13.30 -2.17
CA ARG A 11 -5.13 -13.75 -2.68
C ARG A 11 -5.99 -12.55 -3.01
N LEU A 12 -6.90 -12.71 -3.97
CA LEU A 12 -7.94 -11.74 -4.25
C LEU A 12 -9.21 -12.10 -3.47
N ILE A 13 -9.87 -11.09 -2.93
CA ILE A 13 -11.16 -11.22 -2.24
C ILE A 13 -12.20 -10.36 -2.94
N THR A 14 -13.47 -10.73 -2.79
CA THR A 14 -14.61 -9.99 -3.37
C THR A 14 -15.02 -8.78 -2.55
N ASN A 15 -14.80 -8.81 -1.24
CA ASN A 15 -15.19 -7.75 -0.31
C ASN A 15 -14.03 -6.79 -0.06
N GLU A 16 -14.21 -5.51 -0.36
CA GLU A 16 -13.16 -4.52 -0.11
C GLU A 16 -12.91 -4.33 1.40
N ARG A 17 -11.64 -4.29 1.77
CA ARG A 17 -11.18 -4.06 3.15
C ARG A 17 -10.09 -2.98 3.16
N PRO A 18 -10.02 -2.17 4.22
CA PRO A 18 -9.00 -1.13 4.33
C PRO A 18 -7.61 -1.78 4.43
N CYS A 19 -6.65 -1.22 3.70
CA CYS A 19 -5.25 -1.62 3.72
C CYS A 19 -4.68 -1.45 5.13
N PHE A 20 -3.90 -2.43 5.60
CA PHE A 20 -3.25 -2.38 6.91
C PHE A 20 -2.27 -1.21 7.08
N VAL A 21 -1.67 -0.71 5.99
CA VAL A 21 -0.65 0.34 6.03
C VAL A 21 -1.24 1.74 5.83
N CYS A 22 -2.08 1.94 4.81
CA CYS A 22 -2.64 3.27 4.48
C CYS A 22 -4.16 3.37 4.60
N SER A 23 -4.84 2.31 5.02
CA SER A 23 -6.29 2.24 5.18
C SER A 23 -7.13 2.51 3.92
N LYS A 24 -6.53 2.66 2.74
CA LYS A 24 -7.24 2.69 1.45
C LYS A 24 -7.93 1.34 1.18
N PHE A 25 -9.11 1.34 0.58
CA PHE A 25 -9.85 0.12 0.26
C PHE A 25 -9.14 -0.73 -0.80
N THR A 26 -9.13 -2.04 -0.59
CA THR A 26 -8.38 -2.99 -1.40
C THR A 26 -9.04 -4.37 -1.44
N ASN A 27 -8.85 -5.07 -2.56
CA ASN A 27 -9.30 -6.44 -2.79
C ASN A 27 -8.17 -7.49 -2.70
N VAL A 28 -6.98 -7.10 -2.25
CA VAL A 28 -5.84 -8.01 -2.11
C VAL A 28 -5.63 -8.32 -0.64
N VAL A 29 -5.52 -9.60 -0.31
CA VAL A 29 -5.26 -10.11 1.05
C VAL A 29 -4.00 -10.95 1.06
N LEU A 30 -3.14 -10.71 2.04
CA LEU A 30 -2.08 -11.64 2.39
C LEU A 30 -2.60 -12.63 3.42
N THR A 31 -2.50 -13.92 3.09
CA THR A 31 -2.80 -15.04 3.99
C THR A 31 -1.54 -15.82 4.28
N LEU A 32 -1.40 -16.39 5.49
CA LEU A 32 -0.26 -17.26 5.81
C LEU A 32 -0.12 -18.42 4.79
N ALA A 33 1.10 -18.73 4.38
CA ALA A 33 1.40 -19.75 3.36
C ALA A 33 0.90 -21.15 3.74
N ASP A 34 0.81 -21.45 5.04
CA ASP A 34 0.31 -22.73 5.57
C ASP A 34 -1.21 -22.89 5.42
N ASN A 35 -1.92 -21.94 4.81
CA ASN A 35 -3.38 -21.93 4.63
C ASN A 35 -4.18 -22.04 5.94
N SER A 36 -3.55 -21.81 7.08
CA SER A 36 -4.17 -22.02 8.39
C SER A 36 -5.23 -20.98 8.76
N ASN A 37 -5.47 -19.96 7.91
CA ASN A 37 -6.39 -18.83 8.13
C ASN A 37 -6.22 -18.12 9.50
N LYS A 38 -5.14 -18.38 10.22
CA LYS A 38 -4.86 -17.80 11.56
C LYS A 38 -4.57 -16.31 11.48
N ASP A 39 -3.87 -15.94 10.41
CA ASP A 39 -3.46 -14.57 10.17
C ASP A 39 -3.71 -14.22 8.70
N TRP A 40 -4.52 -13.19 8.50
CA TRP A 40 -4.78 -12.62 7.19
C TRP A 40 -5.07 -11.12 7.32
N PHE A 41 -4.73 -10.36 6.29
CA PHE A 41 -4.95 -8.92 6.26
C PHE A 41 -4.87 -8.34 4.87
N SER A 42 -5.52 -7.20 4.67
CA SER A 42 -5.66 -6.56 3.37
C SER A 42 -4.55 -5.54 3.12
N ILE A 43 -4.03 -5.51 1.90
CA ILE A 43 -2.91 -4.66 1.49
C ILE A 43 -3.17 -4.13 0.08
N CYS A 44 -2.79 -2.89 -0.21
CA CYS A 44 -2.92 -2.36 -1.57
C CYS A 44 -1.74 -2.79 -2.44
N LYS A 45 -1.94 -2.79 -3.77
CA LYS A 45 -0.89 -3.13 -4.75
C LYS A 45 0.35 -2.25 -4.61
N VAL A 46 0.19 -0.98 -4.20
CA VAL A 46 1.28 -0.03 -3.96
C VAL A 46 2.21 -0.53 -2.85
N HIS A 47 1.67 -0.87 -1.68
CA HIS A 47 2.47 -1.41 -0.57
C HIS A 47 2.98 -2.83 -0.83
N LEU A 48 2.27 -3.65 -1.61
CA LEU A 48 2.76 -4.97 -2.04
C LEU A 48 3.98 -4.88 -2.96
N GLY A 49 4.20 -3.73 -3.61
CA GLY A 49 5.38 -3.42 -4.41
C GLY A 49 6.51 -2.73 -3.64
N ASP A 50 6.26 -2.32 -2.39
CA ASP A 50 7.22 -1.58 -1.58
C ASP A 50 8.22 -2.52 -0.90
N PHE A 51 9.51 -2.22 -1.09
CA PHE A 51 10.63 -2.95 -0.49
C PHE A 51 10.67 -2.82 1.03
N ASN A 52 10.19 -1.70 1.58
CA ASN A 52 10.14 -1.46 3.04
C ASN A 52 8.96 -2.19 3.71
N PHE A 53 8.05 -2.76 2.92
CA PHE A 53 6.89 -3.46 3.44
C PHE A 53 7.05 -4.98 3.34
N CYS A 54 7.32 -5.48 2.13
CA CYS A 54 7.45 -6.91 1.90
C CYS A 54 8.48 -7.25 0.82
N THR A 55 9.16 -8.38 1.00
CA THR A 55 10.04 -8.99 0.02
C THR A 55 9.30 -10.10 -0.70
N LYS A 56 9.24 -10.03 -2.03
CA LYS A 56 8.69 -11.08 -2.89
C LYS A 56 9.70 -12.22 -3.00
N LEU A 57 9.31 -13.41 -2.56
CA LEU A 57 10.03 -14.66 -2.73
C LEU A 57 9.41 -15.47 -3.87
N GLY A 58 10.16 -15.61 -4.96
CA GLY A 58 9.70 -16.29 -6.16
C GLY A 58 8.88 -15.37 -7.08
N GLY A 59 8.61 -15.89 -8.27
CA GLY A 59 8.23 -15.10 -9.44
C GLY A 59 9.44 -14.89 -10.33
N VAL A 60 9.26 -15.09 -11.63
CA VAL A 60 10.27 -14.75 -12.65
C VAL A 60 10.62 -13.28 -12.42
N LYS A 61 11.83 -13.01 -11.92
CA LYS A 61 12.35 -11.65 -11.87
C LYS A 61 12.43 -11.19 -13.32
N GLU A 62 11.48 -10.37 -13.76
CA GLU A 62 11.71 -9.62 -14.98
C GLU A 62 13.01 -8.82 -14.76
N PRO A 63 14.03 -9.01 -15.60
CA PRO A 63 15.30 -8.33 -15.42
C PRO A 63 15.04 -6.83 -15.55
N LYS A 64 15.14 -6.11 -14.43
CA LYS A 64 15.24 -4.66 -14.46
C LYS A 64 16.47 -4.33 -15.30
N VAL A 65 16.25 -3.83 -16.51
CA VAL A 65 17.29 -3.26 -17.36
C VAL A 65 17.91 -2.11 -16.58
N VAL A 66 19.08 -2.40 -16.00
CA VAL A 66 19.94 -1.41 -15.39
C VAL A 66 20.50 -0.56 -16.54
N LYS A 67 19.83 0.54 -16.88
CA LYS A 67 20.48 1.65 -17.58
C LYS A 67 21.38 2.37 -16.57
N LYS A 68 22.58 1.82 -16.35
CA LYS A 68 23.74 2.60 -15.90
C LYS A 68 24.37 3.12 -17.18
N GLU A 69 24.38 4.44 -17.40
CA GLU A 69 25.52 5.24 -17.89
C GLU A 69 25.14 6.72 -17.75
N HIS A 70 25.59 7.38 -16.67
CA HIS A 70 26.01 8.78 -16.73
C HIS A 70 27.06 8.97 -15.63
N LYS A 71 28.31 9.14 -16.08
CA LYS A 71 29.46 9.61 -15.30
C LYS A 71 29.17 11.02 -14.81
N GLY A 72 29.51 11.28 -13.55
CA GLY A 72 29.56 12.62 -12.97
C GLY A 72 29.38 12.59 -11.46
N GLN A 73 30.45 12.29 -10.71
CA GLN A 73 30.56 12.81 -9.34
C GLN A 73 30.66 14.34 -9.40
N PRO A 74 30.21 15.05 -8.36
CA PRO A 74 31.22 15.59 -7.47
C PRO A 74 30.97 15.27 -6.00
N GLU A 75 32.09 15.29 -5.29
CA GLU A 75 32.30 14.97 -3.90
C GLU A 75 31.88 16.14 -3.01
N SER A 76 30.97 15.91 -2.06
CA SER A 76 30.76 16.74 -0.86
C SER A 76 29.66 16.15 0.02
N ASP A 77 30.07 15.19 0.86
CA ASP A 77 29.22 14.55 1.87
C ASP A 77 29.17 15.41 3.15
N SER A 78 28.67 16.64 3.04
CA SER A 78 28.41 17.49 4.19
C SER A 78 26.94 17.90 4.24
N VAL A 79 26.26 17.47 5.30
CA VAL A 79 24.84 17.78 5.58
C VAL A 79 24.55 19.28 5.54
N SER A 80 25.55 20.11 5.82
CA SER A 80 25.55 21.57 5.71
C SER A 80 25.22 22.11 4.30
N ASP A 81 25.65 21.40 3.23
CA ASP A 81 25.44 21.86 1.86
C ASP A 81 24.03 21.50 1.34
N LEU A 82 23.51 20.34 1.77
CA LEU A 82 22.11 19.95 1.54
C LEU A 82 21.14 20.91 2.24
N VAL A 83 21.42 21.32 3.49
CA VAL A 83 20.58 22.28 4.22
C VAL A 83 20.63 23.67 3.58
N SER A 84 21.77 24.09 3.04
CA SER A 84 21.91 25.36 2.33
C SER A 84 21.13 25.36 1.00
N THR A 85 21.09 24.22 0.31
CA THR A 85 20.32 24.05 -0.94
C THR A 85 18.81 24.03 -0.68
N ILE A 86 18.36 23.33 0.36
CA ILE A 86 16.93 23.26 0.76
C ILE A 86 16.45 24.61 1.31
N GLY A 87 17.25 25.28 2.14
CA GLY A 87 16.92 26.59 2.70
C GLY A 87 16.79 27.69 1.65
N SER A 88 17.57 27.60 0.57
CA SER A 88 17.52 28.56 -0.55
C SER A 88 16.31 28.32 -1.46
N ALA A 89 15.94 27.05 -1.69
CA ALA A 89 14.75 26.70 -2.47
C ALA A 89 13.43 27.06 -1.76
N TRP A 90 13.40 27.05 -0.42
CA TRP A 90 12.20 27.42 0.33
C TRP A 90 11.97 28.93 0.39
N LYS A 91 13.05 29.73 0.44
CA LYS A 91 12.93 31.20 0.42
C LYS A 91 12.41 31.72 -0.93
N SER A 92 12.85 31.15 -2.06
CA SER A 92 12.42 31.60 -3.39
C SER A 92 10.95 31.30 -3.69
N TRP A 93 10.39 30.21 -3.15
CA TRP A 93 8.95 29.93 -3.25
C TRP A 93 8.14 30.92 -2.40
N ARG A 94 8.62 31.25 -1.19
CA ARG A 94 7.90 32.15 -0.27
C ARG A 94 7.95 33.61 -0.72
N SER A 95 9.00 34.03 -1.42
CA SER A 95 9.11 35.38 -2.00
C SER A 95 8.38 35.52 -3.35
N LYS A 96 7.88 34.44 -3.96
CA LYS A 96 7.10 34.50 -5.21
C LYS A 96 5.59 34.69 -4.98
N GLY A 97 5.15 34.74 -3.72
CA GLY A 97 3.74 34.97 -3.33
C GLY A 97 3.46 36.33 -2.69
N THR A 98 4.43 37.25 -2.61
CA THR A 98 4.26 38.59 -2.01
C THR A 98 5.00 39.66 -2.82
N THR A 99 4.63 39.79 -4.10
CA THR A 99 4.93 40.96 -4.94
C THR A 99 3.94 40.99 -6.10
N GLU A 100 2.64 41.16 -5.81
CA GLU A 100 1.63 41.52 -6.82
C GLU A 100 0.42 42.27 -6.19
N GLU A 101 0.68 43.05 -5.13
CA GLU A 101 -0.25 44.07 -4.62
C GLU A 101 0.43 45.44 -4.67
N GLU A 102 0.71 45.94 -5.87
CA GLU A 102 0.86 47.38 -6.17
C GLU A 102 1.05 47.57 -7.69
N LYS A 103 -0.07 47.70 -8.42
CA LYS A 103 -0.23 48.55 -9.62
C LYS A 103 -1.66 48.43 -10.14
N THR A 104 -2.53 49.16 -9.47
CA THR A 104 -3.77 49.68 -10.03
C THR A 104 -3.49 50.63 -11.20
N GLU A 105 -4.44 50.68 -12.13
CA GLU A 105 -4.68 51.74 -13.12
C GLU A 105 -3.81 51.80 -14.40
N LYS A 106 -4.20 51.06 -15.44
CA LYS A 106 -4.69 51.65 -16.70
C LYS A 106 -5.07 50.60 -17.76
N LYS A 107 -6.26 50.82 -18.31
CA LYS A 107 -6.71 50.56 -19.69
C LYS A 107 -7.65 49.37 -19.90
N GLU A 108 -8.92 49.76 -19.92
CA GLU A 108 -10.10 49.13 -20.48
C GLU A 108 -9.96 48.66 -21.96
N GLU A 109 -10.84 47.71 -22.26
CA GLU A 109 -11.60 47.49 -23.50
C GLU A 109 -11.09 46.56 -24.63
N LYS A 110 -12.04 45.69 -25.03
CA LYS A 110 -12.17 44.85 -26.26
C LYS A 110 -11.30 43.58 -26.30
N THR A 111 -11.82 42.37 -26.54
CA THR A 111 -12.99 41.98 -27.36
C THR A 111 -13.38 40.53 -27.05
N GLU A 112 -14.68 40.27 -27.14
CA GLU A 112 -15.39 38.99 -27.12
C GLU A 112 -15.05 38.04 -28.30
N GLU A 113 -15.34 36.75 -28.07
CA GLU A 113 -15.80 35.71 -29.01
C GLU A 113 -14.87 35.17 -30.12
N LYS A 114 -14.52 33.86 -30.03
CA LYS A 114 -14.79 32.88 -31.10
C LYS A 114 -14.55 31.39 -30.69
N LYS A 115 -15.64 30.60 -30.70
CA LYS A 115 -15.82 29.19 -31.16
C LYS A 115 -14.79 28.12 -30.77
N GLU A 116 -15.08 27.03 -30.04
CA GLU A 116 -16.13 25.99 -30.18
C GLU A 116 -16.26 25.29 -31.55
N GLU A 117 -16.18 23.94 -31.49
CA GLU A 117 -16.55 22.89 -32.45
C GLU A 117 -15.60 22.48 -33.60
N LYS A 118 -15.11 21.22 -33.53
CA LYS A 118 -15.21 20.14 -34.55
C LYS A 118 -14.62 18.82 -33.98
N GLU A 119 -15.39 17.91 -33.37
CA GLU A 119 -16.06 16.72 -33.98
C GLU A 119 -15.25 16.04 -35.10
N GLU A 120 -14.71 14.83 -34.86
CA GLU A 120 -15.32 13.51 -35.15
C GLU A 120 -15.58 13.26 -36.65
N GLU A 121 -14.84 12.31 -37.26
CA GLU A 121 -15.42 11.20 -38.05
C GLU A 121 -14.38 10.24 -38.67
N LYS A 122 -14.82 8.98 -38.81
CA LYS A 122 -14.35 7.82 -39.62
C LYS A 122 -13.17 7.00 -39.10
N GLU A 123 -13.33 5.78 -38.56
CA GLU A 123 -14.20 4.62 -38.87
C GLU A 123 -13.82 3.86 -40.17
N GLU A 124 -13.41 2.60 -39.95
CA GLU A 124 -13.42 1.40 -40.83
C GLU A 124 -12.68 1.45 -42.19
N GLU A 125 -11.99 0.43 -42.72
CA GLU A 125 -12.14 -1.02 -42.68
C GLU A 125 -10.92 -1.62 -43.42
N LYS A 126 -10.25 -2.68 -42.91
CA LYS A 126 -9.80 -3.80 -43.79
C LYS A 126 -9.34 -5.05 -43.04
N LYS A 127 -10.33 -5.91 -42.91
CA LYS A 127 -10.40 -7.38 -42.93
C LYS A 127 -9.22 -8.18 -43.54
N GLU A 128 -8.79 -9.17 -42.74
CA GLU A 128 -8.42 -10.57 -43.05
C GLU A 128 -7.25 -10.92 -44.02
N LYS A 129 -6.25 -11.66 -43.49
CA LYS A 129 -5.83 -12.94 -44.10
C LYS A 129 -5.22 -13.92 -43.09
N LYS A 130 -5.68 -15.17 -43.24
CA LYS A 130 -5.43 -16.47 -42.59
C LYS A 130 -4.01 -16.85 -42.15
N GLU A 131 -4.00 -17.57 -41.02
CA GLU A 131 -3.40 -18.88 -40.72
C GLU A 131 -2.12 -19.31 -41.46
N GLU A 132 -1.08 -19.66 -40.69
CA GLU A 132 -0.41 -20.97 -40.76
C GLU A 132 0.53 -21.18 -39.55
N GLY A 133 0.56 -22.41 -39.05
CA GLY A 133 1.11 -22.79 -37.76
C GLY A 133 2.63 -22.86 -37.69
N MET A 134 3.15 -22.70 -36.48
CA MET A 134 4.44 -23.24 -36.08
C MET A 134 4.34 -23.75 -34.65
N VAL A 135 4.22 -25.07 -34.54
CA VAL A 135 4.42 -25.81 -33.30
C VAL A 135 5.86 -25.55 -32.85
N LYS A 136 6.04 -24.70 -31.84
CA LYS A 136 7.28 -24.65 -31.06
C LYS A 136 7.04 -25.37 -29.74
N GLU A 137 7.76 -26.48 -29.64
CA GLU A 137 8.08 -27.28 -28.46
C GLU A 137 7.61 -26.67 -27.14
N SER A 138 6.63 -27.35 -26.55
CA SER A 138 6.27 -27.24 -25.15
C SER A 138 7.48 -27.62 -24.28
N SER A 139 8.31 -26.63 -23.97
CA SER A 139 9.14 -26.67 -22.77
C SER A 139 8.24 -26.98 -21.57
N PRO A 140 8.64 -27.85 -20.63
CA PRO A 140 7.77 -28.27 -19.54
C PRO A 140 7.32 -27.03 -18.77
N VAL A 141 6.00 -26.84 -18.72
CA VAL A 141 5.35 -25.81 -17.89
C VAL A 141 5.77 -26.10 -16.45
N GLN A 142 6.86 -25.49 -16.02
CA GLN A 142 7.29 -25.53 -14.63
C GLN A 142 6.13 -24.97 -13.83
N GLN A 143 5.54 -25.82 -12.99
CA GLN A 143 4.48 -25.44 -12.08
C GLN A 143 4.99 -24.26 -11.26
N GLN A 144 4.59 -23.04 -11.64
CA GLN A 144 5.07 -21.82 -11.01
C GLN A 144 4.53 -21.84 -9.59
N GLN A 145 5.42 -22.13 -8.63
CA GLN A 145 5.11 -22.07 -7.21
C GLN A 145 4.45 -20.71 -6.92
N PRO A 146 3.39 -20.66 -6.08
CA PRO A 146 2.71 -19.41 -5.79
C PRO A 146 3.71 -18.40 -5.23
N VAL A 147 3.64 -17.16 -5.70
CA VAL A 147 4.52 -16.08 -5.24
C VAL A 147 4.33 -15.92 -3.72
N ARG A 148 5.43 -16.09 -2.99
CA ARG A 148 5.45 -15.95 -1.53
C ARG A 148 5.95 -14.56 -1.17
N PHE A 149 5.52 -14.06 -0.03
CA PHE A 149 5.86 -12.74 0.48
C PHE A 149 6.37 -12.89 1.91
N ILE A 150 7.50 -12.25 2.20
CA ILE A 150 8.02 -12.08 3.56
C ILE A 150 7.78 -10.63 3.96
N LEU A 151 7.16 -10.39 5.10
CA LEU A 151 7.01 -9.04 5.62
C LEU A 151 8.33 -8.56 6.22
N GLN A 152 8.58 -7.25 6.18
CA GLN A 152 9.65 -6.68 6.99
C GLN A 152 9.40 -6.93 8.49
N LYS A 153 10.49 -7.03 9.25
CA LYS A 153 10.50 -7.36 10.69
C LYS A 153 9.55 -6.50 11.51
N ASP A 154 9.48 -5.20 11.25
CA ASP A 154 8.66 -4.26 12.02
C ASP A 154 7.17 -4.52 11.85
N TYR A 155 6.72 -4.70 10.60
CA TYR A 155 5.34 -5.07 10.29
C TYR A 155 5.00 -6.46 10.84
N PHE A 156 5.90 -7.41 10.72
CA PHE A 156 5.72 -8.74 11.28
C PHE A 156 5.58 -8.72 12.81
N TYR A 157 6.38 -7.90 13.50
CA TYR A 157 6.28 -7.72 14.95
C TYR A 157 4.92 -7.11 15.36
N LEU A 158 4.42 -6.13 14.61
CA LEU A 158 3.07 -5.59 14.84
C LEU A 158 1.99 -6.67 14.74
N ARG A 159 2.08 -7.54 13.71
CA ARG A 159 1.17 -8.68 13.55
C ARG A 159 1.27 -9.67 14.71
N GLN A 160 2.49 -10.02 15.11
CA GLN A 160 2.71 -10.92 16.25
C GLN A 160 2.14 -10.35 17.55
N ARG A 161 2.32 -9.05 17.80
CA ARG A 161 1.77 -8.36 18.97
C ARG A 161 0.23 -8.39 18.98
N GLU A 162 -0.41 -8.13 17.84
CA GLU A 162 -1.88 -8.24 17.72
C GLU A 162 -2.37 -9.66 17.96
N TYR A 163 -1.66 -10.66 17.42
CA TYR A 163 -1.98 -12.06 17.62
C TYR A 163 -1.86 -12.46 19.11
N SER A 164 -0.74 -12.12 19.76
CA SER A 164 -0.56 -12.35 21.20
C SER A 164 -1.60 -11.62 22.05
N LYS A 165 -1.98 -10.40 21.68
CA LYS A 165 -3.04 -9.64 22.37
C LYS A 165 -4.40 -10.34 22.26
N LYS A 166 -4.74 -10.90 21.08
CA LYS A 166 -5.96 -11.69 20.89
C LYS A 166 -5.95 -12.96 21.74
N LEU A 167 -4.83 -13.68 21.80
CA LEU A 167 -4.69 -14.87 22.65
C LEU A 167 -4.88 -14.54 24.13
N LYS A 168 -4.18 -13.52 24.64
CA LYS A 168 -4.32 -13.06 26.03
C LYS A 168 -5.74 -12.62 26.34
N LYS A 169 -6.41 -11.91 25.42
CA LYS A 169 -7.81 -11.52 25.58
C LYS A 169 -8.74 -12.74 25.66
N LYS A 170 -8.49 -13.77 24.84
CA LYS A 170 -9.27 -15.01 24.87
C LYS A 170 -9.07 -15.74 26.19
N GLU A 171 -7.83 -15.93 26.62
CA GLU A 171 -7.49 -16.57 27.90
C GLU A 171 -8.07 -15.81 29.09
N ALA A 172 -7.97 -14.47 29.09
CA ALA A 172 -8.59 -13.64 30.13
C ALA A 172 -10.11 -13.81 30.16
N ASN A 173 -10.78 -13.83 29.00
CA ASN A 173 -12.22 -14.07 28.91
C ASN A 173 -12.61 -15.46 29.42
N GLU A 174 -11.82 -16.49 29.11
CA GLU A 174 -12.02 -17.84 29.65
C GLU A 174 -11.85 -17.88 31.17
N LYS A 175 -10.82 -17.22 31.71
CA LYS A 175 -10.64 -17.09 33.17
C LYS A 175 -11.78 -16.31 33.83
N MET A 176 -12.28 -15.24 33.23
CA MET A 176 -13.42 -14.47 33.74
C MET A 176 -14.72 -15.28 33.76
N LYS A 177 -14.89 -16.26 32.85
CA LYS A 177 -16.04 -17.18 32.88
C LYS A 177 -15.95 -18.19 34.03
N VAL A 178 -14.74 -18.60 34.39
CA VAL A 178 -14.49 -19.54 35.49
C VAL A 178 -14.54 -18.84 36.84
N LEU A 179 -14.03 -17.60 36.92
CA LEU A 179 -14.13 -16.75 38.09
C LEU A 179 -15.54 -16.14 38.15
N GLN A 180 -16.52 -16.91 38.64
CA GLN A 180 -17.81 -16.35 39.01
C GLN A 180 -17.60 -15.34 40.14
N PHE A 181 -17.70 -14.06 39.82
CA PHE A 181 -17.67 -13.01 40.83
C PHE A 181 -18.92 -13.17 41.71
N PRO A 182 -18.78 -13.11 43.05
CA PRO A 182 -19.93 -13.18 43.94
C PRO A 182 -20.91 -12.08 43.57
N GLU A 183 -22.19 -12.43 43.48
CA GLU A 183 -23.24 -11.46 43.18
C GLU A 183 -23.31 -10.43 44.29
N VAL A 184 -23.31 -9.14 43.93
CA VAL A 184 -23.42 -8.06 44.91
C VAL A 184 -24.74 -8.23 45.67
N PRO A 185 -24.72 -8.26 47.01
CA PRO A 185 -25.94 -8.34 47.81
C PRO A 185 -26.91 -7.22 47.43
N LYS A 186 -28.12 -7.60 47.02
CA LYS A 186 -29.17 -6.64 46.60
C LYS A 186 -29.99 -6.11 47.77
N ASP A 187 -29.77 -6.65 48.96
CA ASP A 187 -30.50 -6.26 50.15
C ASP A 187 -29.95 -4.95 50.70
N LEU A 188 -30.82 -3.94 50.79
CA LEU A 188 -30.53 -2.70 51.50
C LEU A 188 -30.40 -3.01 53.00
N PRO A 189 -29.36 -2.48 53.68
CA PRO A 189 -29.22 -2.67 55.12
C PRO A 189 -30.44 -2.06 55.84
N SER A 190 -31.27 -2.91 56.45
CA SER A 190 -32.40 -2.46 57.23
C SER A 190 -31.90 -1.80 58.52
N LEU A 191 -32.12 -0.48 58.64
CA LEU A 191 -31.93 0.24 59.89
C LEU A 191 -32.99 -0.22 60.88
N LYS A 192 -32.64 -1.14 61.77
CA LYS A 192 -33.45 -1.45 62.95
C LYS A 192 -33.47 -0.22 63.86
N LYS A 193 -34.63 0.42 63.96
CA LYS A 193 -34.95 1.41 64.99
C LYS A 193 -35.32 0.72 66.29
#